data_AF-A0A454VYC7-F1
#
_entry.id   AF-A0A454VYC7-F1
#
_cell.length_a   1.000
_cell.length_b   1.000
_cell.length_c   1.000
_cell.angle_alpha   90.00
_cell.angle_beta   90.00
_cell.angle_gamma   90.00
#
_symmetry.space_group_name_H-M   'P 1'
#
loop_
_entity.id
_entity.type
_entity.pdbx_description
1 polymer ?
#
loop_
_entity_poly.entity_id
_entity_poly.type
_entity_poly.pdbx_seq_one_letter_code
_entity_poly.pdbx_strand_id
1 'polypeptide(L)'
;MLRDGGTARIRPITTDDADRLVSFYEQVSDESKYYRFFAPYPRLSAKDVHRFTHHDFVDRVGLAATVGGEFIATVRYDRIDDGDLPASAP
;
A
#
# COMPACT_ATOMS: atom_id res chain seq x y z
N MET A 1 20.10 -1.19 0.87
CA MET A 1 20.23 -0.43 2.14
C MET A 1 19.59 0.93 1.95
N LEU A 2 19.09 1.51 3.04
CA LEU A 2 18.58 2.87 3.06
C LEU A 2 19.74 3.87 3.12
N ARG A 3 19.46 5.16 2.87
CA ARG A 3 20.50 6.22 2.81
C ARG A 3 21.19 6.46 4.16
N ASP A 4 20.54 6.12 5.26
CA ASP A 4 21.04 6.22 6.63
C ASP A 4 21.84 4.98 7.07
N GLY A 5 22.04 3.99 6.18
CA GLY A 5 22.70 2.73 6.52
C GLY A 5 21.77 1.69 7.18
N GLY A 6 20.49 1.99 7.35
CA GLY A 6 19.48 1.03 7.79
C GLY A 6 19.17 -0.04 6.74
N THR A 7 18.56 -1.14 7.18
CA THR A 7 18.04 -2.18 6.29
C THR A 7 16.53 -2.26 6.40
N ALA A 8 15.88 -2.48 5.25
CA ALA A 8 14.46 -2.76 5.17
C ALA A 8 14.27 -3.99 4.27
N ARG A 9 13.30 -4.83 4.62
CA ARG A 9 12.88 -5.94 3.77
C ARG A 9 11.75 -5.45 2.86
N ILE A 10 11.92 -5.62 1.55
CA ILE A 10 10.83 -5.44 0.59
C ILE A 10 10.17 -6.79 0.37
N ARG A 11 8.84 -6.85 0.44
CA ARG A 11 8.06 -8.07 0.22
C ARG A 11 6.65 -7.77 -0.29
N PRO A 12 5.97 -8.75 -0.90
CA PRO A 12 4.53 -8.67 -1.17
C PRO A 12 3.72 -8.33 0.09
N ILE A 13 2.69 -7.49 -0.09
CA ILE A 13 1.61 -7.31 0.87
C ILE A 13 0.64 -8.48 0.68
N THR A 14 0.32 -9.15 1.77
CA THR A 14 -0.58 -10.31 1.82
C THR A 14 -1.87 -9.97 2.54
N THR A 15 -2.85 -10.89 2.49
CA THR A 15 -4.12 -10.75 3.21
C THR A 15 -3.94 -10.61 4.71
N ASP A 16 -2.88 -11.19 5.27
CA ASP A 16 -2.57 -11.19 6.70
C ASP A 16 -1.96 -9.84 7.18
N ASP A 17 -1.69 -8.91 6.26
CA ASP A 17 -1.11 -7.61 6.58
C ASP A 17 -2.16 -6.52 6.84
N ALA A 18 -3.46 -6.84 6.86
CA ALA A 18 -4.54 -5.87 7.05
C ALA A 18 -4.34 -4.97 8.28
N ASP A 19 -4.06 -5.58 9.43
CA ASP A 19 -3.84 -4.83 10.67
C ASP A 19 -2.56 -4.01 10.61
N ARG A 20 -1.48 -4.56 10.04
CA ARG A 20 -0.20 -3.84 9.85
C ARG A 20 -0.36 -2.62 8.94
N LEU A 21 -1.18 -2.74 7.89
CA LEU A 21 -1.48 -1.64 6.99
C LEU A 21 -2.24 -0.54 7.71
N VAL A 22 -3.24 -0.88 8.52
CA VAL A 22 -3.99 0.10 9.32
C VAL A 22 -3.07 0.80 10.33
N SER A 23 -2.28 0.05 11.10
CA SER A 23 -1.33 0.62 12.07
C SER A 23 -0.30 1.53 11.40
N PHE A 24 0.26 1.14 10.26
CA PHE A 24 1.14 2.03 9.48
C PHE A 24 0.42 3.29 9.03
N TYR A 25 -0.81 3.18 8.53
CA TYR A 25 -1.57 4.32 8.03
C TYR A 25 -1.88 5.35 9.12
N GLU A 26 -2.06 4.91 10.36
CA GLU A 26 -2.24 5.80 11.52
C GLU A 26 -1.01 6.67 11.81
N GLN A 27 0.19 6.18 11.49
CA GLN A 27 1.45 6.91 11.67
C GLN A 27 1.74 7.90 10.53
N VAL A 28 1.04 7.78 9.39
CA VAL A 28 1.23 8.67 8.23
C VAL A 28 0.54 10.01 8.51
N SER A 29 1.22 11.13 8.23
CA SER A 29 0.66 12.46 8.41
C SER A 29 -0.55 12.72 7.50
N ASP A 30 -1.49 13.55 7.96
CA ASP A 30 -2.67 13.94 7.15
C ASP A 30 -2.28 14.61 5.83
N GLU A 31 -1.17 15.36 5.81
CA GLU A 31 -0.61 15.94 4.59
C GLU A 31 -0.15 14.86 3.60
N SER A 32 0.56 13.84 4.07
CA SER A 32 0.98 12.71 3.22
C SER A 32 -0.23 11.92 2.70
N LYS A 33 -1.26 11.73 3.53
CA LYS A 33 -2.54 11.12 3.12
C LYS A 33 -3.23 11.95 2.05
N TYR A 34 -3.29 13.27 2.22
CA TYR A 34 -3.86 14.18 1.25
C TYR A 34 -3.12 14.13 -0.09
N TYR A 35 -1.79 14.19 -0.10
CA TYR A 35 -1.02 14.07 -1.34
C TYR A 35 -1.20 12.72 -2.02
N ARG A 36 -1.40 11.64 -1.24
CA ARG A 36 -1.59 10.31 -1.79
C ARG A 36 -2.98 10.09 -2.40
N PHE A 37 -4.02 10.67 -1.80
CA PHE A 37 -5.42 10.38 -2.17
C PHE A 37 -6.16 11.58 -2.78
N PHE A 38 -5.47 12.72 -2.92
CA PHE A 38 -6.00 13.98 -3.45
C PHE A 38 -7.27 14.49 -2.74
N ALA A 39 -7.47 14.05 -1.48
CA ALA A 39 -8.59 14.41 -0.62
C ALA A 39 -8.25 14.09 0.85
N PRO A 40 -8.94 14.71 1.83
CA PRO A 40 -8.86 14.28 3.23
C PRO A 40 -9.25 12.81 3.36
N TYR A 41 -8.30 11.97 3.79
CA TYR A 41 -8.50 10.54 3.93
C TYR A 41 -7.94 10.04 5.27
N PRO A 42 -8.57 10.38 6.42
CA PRO A 42 -7.95 10.20 7.74
C PRO A 42 -7.79 8.73 8.14
N ARG A 43 -8.69 7.86 7.64
CA ARG A 43 -8.71 6.41 7.91
C ARG A 43 -9.05 5.65 6.62
N LEU A 44 -8.46 4.47 6.47
CA LEU A 44 -8.84 3.55 5.40
C LEU A 44 -10.23 2.96 5.68
N SER A 45 -11.08 2.94 4.65
CA SER A 45 -12.32 2.16 4.70
C SER A 45 -12.02 0.65 4.68
N ALA A 46 -12.95 -0.18 5.14
CA ALA A 46 -12.81 -1.64 5.04
C ALA A 46 -12.60 -2.12 3.59
N LYS A 47 -13.25 -1.44 2.63
CA LYS A 47 -13.07 -1.70 1.19
C LYS A 47 -11.62 -1.46 0.75
N ASP A 48 -11.02 -0.38 1.21
CA ASP A 48 -9.65 -0.02 0.86
C ASP A 48 -8.63 -0.92 1.55
N VAL A 49 -8.84 -1.27 2.82
CA VAL A 49 -7.98 -2.27 3.51
C VAL A 49 -7.99 -3.57 2.73
N HIS A 50 -9.17 -4.05 2.32
CA HIS A 50 -9.28 -5.25 1.50
C HIS A 50 -8.56 -5.07 0.15
N ARG A 51 -8.85 -4.00 -0.59
CA ARG A 51 -8.24 -3.73 -1.90
C ARG A 51 -6.72 -3.62 -1.82
N PHE A 52 -6.16 -3.03 -0.77
CA PHE A 52 -4.71 -2.82 -0.60
C PHE A 52 -3.98 -4.02 0.01
N THR A 53 -4.68 -5.11 0.34
CA THR A 53 -4.08 -6.35 0.83
C THR A 53 -4.33 -7.55 -0.08
N HIS A 54 -5.29 -7.45 -1.00
CA HIS A 54 -5.67 -8.50 -1.94
C HIS A 54 -5.21 -8.14 -3.36
N HIS A 55 -4.26 -8.90 -3.86
CA HIS A 55 -3.55 -8.70 -5.12
C HIS A 55 -3.49 -10.02 -5.88
N ASP A 56 -3.68 -9.98 -7.20
CA ASP A 56 -3.48 -11.13 -8.10
C ASP A 56 -1.99 -11.33 -8.43
N PHE A 57 -1.16 -10.33 -8.12
CA PHE A 57 0.27 -10.26 -8.42
C PHE A 57 0.61 -10.33 -9.91
N VAL A 58 -0.35 -9.97 -10.76
CA VAL A 58 -0.18 -9.85 -12.21
C VAL A 58 -0.55 -8.44 -12.62
N ASP A 59 -1.81 -8.06 -12.46
CA ASP A 59 -2.32 -6.74 -12.84
C ASP A 59 -2.29 -5.77 -11.67
N ARG A 60 -2.35 -6.28 -10.45
CA ARG A 60 -2.29 -5.49 -9.22
C ARG A 60 -1.23 -6.09 -8.32
N VAL A 61 -0.23 -5.29 -7.97
CA VAL A 61 0.81 -5.69 -7.00
C VAL A 61 0.93 -4.60 -5.95
N GLY A 62 0.89 -5.01 -4.68
CA GLY A 62 1.28 -4.19 -3.54
C GLY A 62 2.53 -4.77 -2.88
N LEU A 63 3.53 -3.92 -2.64
CA LEU A 63 4.73 -4.25 -1.88
C LEU A 63 4.81 -3.36 -0.64
N ALA A 64 5.34 -3.92 0.43
CA ALA A 64 5.71 -3.18 1.63
C ALA A 64 7.22 -3.21 1.83
N ALA A 65 7.76 -2.09 2.29
CA ALA A 65 9.06 -2.06 2.94
C ALA A 65 8.84 -2.19 4.45
N THR A 66 9.57 -3.09 5.10
CA THR A 66 9.43 -3.36 6.53
C THR A 66 10.74 -3.27 7.31
N VAL A 67 10.67 -2.75 8.53
CA VAL A 67 11.76 -2.75 9.52
C VAL A 67 11.23 -3.39 10.80
N GLY A 68 11.91 -4.42 11.32
CA GLY A 68 11.41 -5.16 12.49
C GLY A 68 10.07 -5.89 12.28
N GLY A 69 9.64 -6.06 11.03
CA GLY A 69 8.33 -6.64 10.68
C GLY A 69 7.22 -5.60 10.47
N GLU A 70 7.43 -4.35 10.88
CA GLU A 70 6.48 -3.26 10.75
C GLU A 70 6.62 -2.54 9.41
N PHE A 71 5.50 -2.08 8.86
CA PHE A 71 5.47 -1.34 7.60
C PHE A 71 6.05 0.05 7.82
N ILE A 72 6.96 0.45 6.93
CA ILE A 72 7.50 1.82 6.88
C ILE A 72 7.16 2.54 5.56
N ALA A 73 6.76 1.79 4.54
CA ALA A 73 6.27 2.30 3.27
C ALA A 73 5.49 1.22 2.51
N THR A 74 4.60 1.64 1.63
CA THR A 74 3.96 0.78 0.63
C THR A 74 4.10 1.37 -0.77
N VAL A 75 4.16 0.51 -1.78
CA VAL A 75 4.12 0.88 -3.19
C VAL A 75 3.20 -0.09 -3.92
N ARG A 76 2.47 0.41 -4.92
CA ARG A 76 1.58 -0.41 -5.72
C ARG A 76 1.55 0.03 -7.18
N TYR A 77 1.29 -0.92 -8.07
CA TYR A 77 0.82 -0.64 -9.42
C TYR A 77 -0.52 -1.34 -9.64
N ASP A 78 -1.35 -0.72 -10.47
CA ASP A 78 -2.56 -1.32 -11.04
C ASP A 78 -2.42 -1.14 -12.56
N ARG A 79 -2.43 -2.24 -13.31
CA ARG A 79 -2.38 -2.24 -14.77
C ARG A 79 -3.68 -1.65 -15.30
N ILE A 80 -3.56 -0.76 -16.27
CA ILE A 80 -4.67 -0.19 -17.03
C ILE A 80 -4.65 -0.72 -18.47
N ASP A 81 -5.82 -0.80 -19.09
CA ASP A 81 -5.98 -1.13 -20.50
C ASP A 81 -5.80 0.11 -21.40
N ASP A 82 -5.91 -0.08 -22.72
CA ASP A 82 -5.78 0.99 -23.71
C ASP A 82 -6.87 2.08 -23.60
N GLY A 83 -7.93 1.82 -22.82
CA GLY A 83 -9.02 2.75 -22.54
C GLY A 83 -8.89 3.45 -21.18
N ASP A 84 -7.73 3.38 -20.52
CA ASP A 84 -7.46 3.90 -19.18
C ASP A 84 -8.34 3.28 -18.06
N LEU A 85 -8.91 2.10 -18.30
CA LEU A 85 -9.68 1.35 -17.31
C LEU A 85 -8.80 0.27 -16.63
N PRO A 86 -9.15 -0.21 -15.42
CA PRO A 86 -8.43 -1.33 -14.81
C PRO A 86 -8.44 -2.56 -15.73
N ALA A 87 -7.25 -3.11 -16.02
CA ALA A 87 -7.09 -4.22 -16.96
C ALA A 87 -7.73 -5.54 -16.50
N SER A 88 -8.03 -5.64 -15.20
CA SER A 88 -8.80 -6.73 -14.58
C SER A 88 -9.84 -6.15 -13.64
N ALA A 89 -10.95 -6.87 -13.46
CA ALA A 89 -11.98 -6.50 -12.50
C ALA A 89 -11.38 -6.39 -11.08
N PRO A 90 -11.76 -5.35 -10.30
CA PRO A 90 -11.18 -5.07 -9.00
C PRO A 90 -11.54 -6.09 -7.91
#